data_AF-A0ABD3RV05-F1
#
_entry.id   AF-A0ABD3RV05-F1
#
_cell.length_a   1.000
_cell.length_b   1.000
_cell.length_c   1.000
_cell.angle_alpha   90.00
_cell.angle_beta   90.00
_cell.angle_gamma   90.00
#
_symmetry.space_group_name_H-M   'P 1'
#
loop_
_entity.id
_entity.type
_entity.pdbx_description
1 polymer ?
#
loop_
_entity_poly.entity_id
_entity_poly.type
_entity_poly.pdbx_seq_one_letter_code
_entity_poly.pdbx_strand_id
1 'polypeptide(L)'
;MPKRCKSVVNGTTVDIGQLAREIQADVANYRQHKAEDGMKKRAIHASKDYGEFRNFVSVSQLKPISGSDISGLFNGSTASIARGLSNVGENIRGGQSSIGGLESIVQMRKCASNPSTSTTNVDKNLESLSIGFTSLDFAKGGTAARNSKKSSRSVDDFLKEWKRYCPTAKATLSFLTRIDSSRPFENQFILRPSVICEEYFSTDIDSDILGDIIEALHILIDLYEAVEIPSAIASESGPASKDDYEYDSCREAIGTAELLSSEANVSHFIYNWLNALSSCGRFKLGISFMTQEQRIKLKEVCTYLKKSSEDKTAIDELVRKYCVAL
;
A
#
# COMPACT_ATOMS: atom_id res chain seq x y z
N MET A 1 0.84 4.25 33.39
CA MET A 1 -0.23 5.25 33.56
C MET A 1 0.07 6.42 32.62
N PRO A 2 -0.70 6.61 31.54
CA PRO A 2 -0.50 7.76 30.65
C PRO A 2 -0.72 9.04 31.46
N LYS A 3 0.27 9.95 31.45
CA LYS A 3 0.12 11.27 32.06
C LYS A 3 -1.01 11.98 31.32
N ARG A 4 -2.10 12.32 32.01
CA ARG A 4 -3.18 13.14 31.43
C ARG A 4 -2.58 14.47 30.96
N CYS A 5 -2.64 14.74 29.66
CA CYS A 5 -2.26 16.03 29.11
C CYS A 5 -3.15 17.11 29.73
N LYS A 6 -2.52 18.15 30.28
CA LYS A 6 -3.25 19.34 30.75
C LYS A 6 -3.79 20.06 29.51
N SER A 7 -5.06 20.46 29.53
CA SER A 7 -5.66 21.24 28.45
C SER A 7 -4.76 22.42 28.08
N VAL A 8 -4.44 22.56 26.79
CA VAL A 8 -3.72 23.73 26.22
C VAL A 8 -4.63 24.97 26.20
N VAL A 9 -5.94 24.76 26.37
CA VAL A 9 -6.96 25.81 26.38
C VAL A 9 -7.42 26.05 27.82
N ASN A 10 -7.16 27.25 28.33
CA ASN A 10 -7.68 27.73 29.61
C ASN A 10 -8.71 28.83 29.34
N GLY A 11 -9.96 28.45 29.07
CA GLY A 11 -11.02 29.41 28.72
C GLY A 11 -10.85 29.97 27.30
N THR A 12 -10.72 31.30 27.17
CA THR A 12 -10.62 32.00 25.87
C THR A 12 -9.19 32.25 25.38
N THR A 13 -8.17 31.87 26.16
CA THR A 13 -6.76 32.08 25.80
C THR A 13 -6.04 30.75 25.56
N VAL A 14 -5.19 30.73 24.53
CA VAL A 14 -4.35 29.59 24.16
C VAL A 14 -2.93 29.85 24.68
N ASP A 15 -2.39 28.95 25.49
CA ASP A 15 -1.00 29.05 25.95
C ASP A 15 -0.05 28.55 24.83
N ILE A 16 0.42 29.49 24.01
CA ILE A 16 1.35 29.24 22.91
C ILE A 16 2.65 28.59 23.41
N GLY A 17 3.10 28.93 24.62
CA GLY A 17 4.33 28.36 25.20
C GLY A 17 4.16 26.88 25.58
N GLN A 18 3.00 26.49 26.09
CA GLN A 18 2.67 25.08 26.31
C GLN A 18 2.57 24.32 24.99
N LEU A 19 1.87 24.88 24.00
CA LEU A 19 1.70 24.26 22.68
C LEU A 19 3.07 24.02 21.99
N ALA A 20 3.96 25.01 22.03
CA ALA A 20 5.30 24.87 21.45
C ALA A 20 6.13 23.76 22.12
N ARG A 21 6.03 23.61 23.45
CA ARG A 21 6.71 22.51 24.17
C ARG A 21 6.13 21.15 23.82
N GLU A 22 4.81 21.06 23.65
CA GLU A 22 4.13 19.83 23.26
C GLU A 22 4.52 19.41 21.85
N ILE A 23 4.46 20.32 20.87
CA ILE A 23 4.93 20.08 19.51
C ILE A 23 6.40 19.64 19.49
N GLN A 24 7.27 20.30 20.27
CA GLN A 24 8.67 19.92 20.35
C GLN A 24 8.87 18.50 20.94
N ALA A 25 8.07 18.14 21.95
CA ALA A 25 8.07 16.80 22.52
C ALA A 25 7.59 15.75 21.51
N ASP A 26 6.54 16.03 20.76
CA ASP A 26 6.01 15.14 19.73
C ASP A 26 6.98 14.94 18.58
N VAL A 27 7.64 16.00 18.13
CA VAL A 27 8.71 15.92 17.12
C VAL A 27 9.87 15.06 17.62
N ALA A 28 10.24 15.18 18.90
CA ALA A 28 11.29 14.34 19.50
C ALA A 28 10.86 12.86 19.55
N ASN A 29 9.63 12.59 20.00
CA ASN A 29 9.06 11.23 20.03
C ASN A 29 8.98 10.61 18.63
N TYR A 30 8.50 11.37 17.64
CA TYR A 30 8.45 10.92 16.25
C TYR A 30 9.84 10.57 15.71
N ARG A 31 10.86 11.40 15.98
CA ARG A 31 12.25 11.11 15.58
C ARG A 31 12.78 9.84 16.24
N GLN A 32 12.47 9.63 17.52
CA GLN A 32 12.86 8.43 18.25
C GLN A 32 12.21 7.17 17.65
N HIS A 33 10.89 7.19 17.43
CA HIS A 33 10.18 6.06 16.82
C HIS A 33 10.67 5.76 15.40
N LYS A 34 10.93 6.79 14.60
CA LYS A 34 11.49 6.62 13.25
C LYS A 34 12.87 5.98 13.27
N ALA A 35 13.73 6.36 14.22
CA ALA A 35 15.06 5.77 14.39
C ALA A 35 14.96 4.30 14.84
N GLU A 36 14.06 4.00 15.77
CA GLU A 36 13.79 2.64 16.25
C GLU A 36 13.26 1.74 15.13
N ASP A 37 12.27 2.19 14.36
CA ASP A 37 11.69 1.43 13.24
C ASP A 37 12.73 1.18 12.13
N GLY A 38 13.54 2.19 11.81
CA GLY A 38 14.65 2.04 10.88
C GLY A 38 15.68 1.01 11.37
N MET A 39 15.95 0.96 12.67
CA MET A 39 16.87 -0.02 13.25
C MET A 39 16.26 -1.42 13.27
N LYS A 40 14.98 -1.57 13.63
CA LYS A 40 14.25 -2.84 13.58
C LYS A 40 14.32 -3.46 12.18
N LYS A 41 14.06 -2.66 11.14
CA LYS A 41 14.14 -3.10 9.74
C LYS A 41 15.52 -3.62 9.36
N ARG A 42 16.60 -2.93 9.75
CA ARG A 42 17.97 -3.41 9.52
C ARG A 42 18.30 -4.66 10.33
N ALA A 43 17.89 -4.68 11.60
CA ALA A 43 18.17 -5.76 12.53
C ALA A 43 17.50 -7.07 12.10
N ILE A 44 16.30 -7.03 11.49
CA ILE A 44 15.63 -8.22 10.95
C ILE A 44 16.52 -8.97 9.94
N HIS A 45 17.31 -8.25 9.15
CA HIS A 45 18.19 -8.85 8.15
C HIS A 45 19.60 -9.17 8.68
N ALA A 46 20.05 -8.44 9.70
CA ALA A 46 21.42 -8.56 10.22
C ALA A 46 21.55 -9.55 11.38
N SER A 47 20.49 -9.75 12.17
CA SER A 47 20.56 -10.53 13.43
C SER A 47 20.35 -12.02 13.17
N LYS A 48 21.12 -12.86 13.84
CA LYS A 48 20.99 -14.33 13.78
C LYS A 48 19.97 -14.86 14.79
N ASP A 49 19.80 -14.17 15.90
CA ASP A 49 18.89 -14.55 16.97
C ASP A 49 18.17 -13.33 17.58
N TYR A 50 17.18 -13.61 18.42
CA TYR A 50 16.36 -12.57 19.06
C TYR A 50 17.14 -11.71 20.06
N GLY A 51 18.16 -12.25 20.71
CA GLY A 51 19.02 -11.51 21.64
C GLY A 51 19.83 -10.44 20.90
N GLU A 52 20.42 -10.81 19.76
CA GLU A 52 21.13 -9.89 18.87
C GLU A 52 20.19 -8.81 18.31
N PHE A 53 18.99 -9.20 17.85
CA PHE A 53 17.96 -8.25 17.43
C PHE A 53 17.60 -7.25 18.53
N ARG A 54 17.36 -7.74 19.75
CA ARG A 54 17.04 -6.88 20.90
C ARG A 54 18.17 -5.91 21.20
N ASN A 55 19.43 -6.35 21.10
CA ASN A 55 20.59 -5.49 21.28
C ASN A 55 20.65 -4.39 20.22
N PHE A 56 20.44 -4.71 18.94
CA PHE A 56 20.40 -3.70 17.87
C PHE A 56 19.27 -2.68 18.08
N VAL A 57 18.08 -3.12 18.45
CA VAL A 57 16.95 -2.21 18.69
C VAL A 57 17.20 -1.36 19.94
N SER A 58 17.83 -1.90 20.98
CA SER A 58 18.13 -1.15 22.21
C SER A 58 19.08 0.03 21.99
N VAL A 59 19.99 -0.06 21.01
CA VAL A 59 20.93 1.02 20.67
C VAL A 59 20.34 2.05 19.71
N SER A 60 19.10 1.89 19.22
CA SER A 60 18.49 2.83 18.27
C SER A 60 18.24 4.23 18.84
N GLN A 61 18.22 4.35 20.17
CA GLN A 61 18.00 5.61 20.88
C GLN A 61 19.30 6.38 21.13
N LEU A 62 20.46 5.79 20.85
CA LEU A 62 21.73 6.49 20.95
C LEU A 62 21.77 7.58 19.89
N LYS A 63 22.05 8.81 20.33
CA LYS A 63 22.29 9.91 19.39
C LYS A 63 23.44 9.51 18.48
N PRO A 64 23.32 9.67 17.15
CA PRO A 64 24.46 9.53 16.26
C PRO A 64 25.55 10.45 16.80
N ILE A 65 26.74 9.91 17.00
CA ILE A 65 27.90 10.68 17.41
C ILE A 65 28.08 11.76 16.35
N SER A 66 28.01 13.04 16.73
CA SER A 66 28.11 14.10 15.74
C SER A 66 29.49 14.06 15.10
N GLY A 67 29.60 14.42 13.83
CA GLY A 67 30.91 14.46 13.16
C GLY A 67 31.92 15.34 13.92
N SER A 68 31.45 16.39 14.59
CA SER A 68 32.28 17.23 15.48
C SER A 68 32.80 16.49 16.72
N ASP A 69 31.99 15.62 17.33
CA ASP A 69 32.44 14.82 18.49
C ASP A 69 33.50 13.79 18.06
N ILE A 70 33.33 13.21 16.86
CA ILE A 70 34.32 12.30 16.27
C ILE A 70 35.60 13.06 15.93
N SER A 71 35.49 14.24 15.30
CA SER A 71 36.65 15.08 14.98
C SER A 71 37.41 15.50 16.25
N GLY A 72 36.73 15.73 17.37
CA GLY A 72 37.39 16.02 18.65
C GLY A 72 38.23 14.87 19.21
N LEU A 73 37.82 13.62 18.96
CA LEU A 73 38.57 12.43 19.39
C LEU A 73 39.81 12.17 18.53
N PHE A 74 39.75 12.48 17.23
CA PHE A 74 40.88 12.29 16.30
C PHE A 74 41.82 13.49 16.21
N ASN A 75 41.36 14.69 16.55
CA ASN A 75 42.20 15.90 16.54
C ASN A 75 43.23 15.96 17.67
N GLY A 76 43.49 14.85 18.38
CA GLY A 76 44.77 14.61 19.04
C GLY A 76 45.31 15.75 19.90
N SER A 77 44.44 16.60 20.45
CA SER A 77 44.84 17.50 21.52
C SER A 77 44.98 16.63 22.74
N THR A 78 46.19 16.13 22.94
CA THR A 78 46.83 16.06 24.26
C THR A 78 46.72 17.43 24.94
N ALA A 79 45.50 17.83 25.28
CA ALA A 79 45.23 18.88 26.22
C ALA A 79 45.32 18.22 27.59
N SER A 80 46.54 18.28 28.12
CA SER A 80 46.89 18.24 29.53
C SER A 80 45.66 18.45 30.43
N ILE A 81 45.27 17.41 31.16
CA ILE A 81 44.45 17.57 32.37
C ILE A 81 45.35 18.26 33.40
N ALA A 82 45.54 19.57 33.26
CA ALA A 82 46.14 20.43 34.28
C ALA A 82 45.00 20.92 35.17
N ARG A 83 44.57 20.06 36.11
CA ARG A 83 43.88 20.51 37.30
C ARG A 83 44.93 20.58 38.40
N GLY A 84 45.20 21.80 38.85
CA GLY A 84 46.33 22.12 39.72
C GLY A 84 46.37 21.28 40.99
N LEU A 85 47.56 20.78 41.29
CA LEU A 85 48.12 20.62 42.63
C LEU A 85 49.64 20.70 42.50
N SER A 86 50.20 21.48 43.41
CA SER A 86 51.59 21.84 43.68
C SER A 86 52.68 20.80 43.42
N ASN A 87 53.79 21.30 42.85
CA ASN A 87 55.20 20.99 43.11
C ASN A 87 55.52 19.68 43.86
N VAL A 88 56.17 18.73 43.20
CA VAL A 88 57.51 18.20 43.53
C VAL A 88 58.07 17.61 42.23
N GLY A 89 59.31 17.99 41.89
CA GLY A 89 59.97 17.55 40.67
C GLY A 89 60.56 16.15 40.79
N GLU A 90 60.65 15.45 39.66
CA GLU A 90 61.67 14.41 39.46
C GLU A 90 61.90 14.16 37.97
N ASN A 91 63.17 14.18 37.60
CA ASN A 91 63.70 13.87 36.28
C ASN A 91 63.54 12.38 35.97
N ILE A 92 62.77 12.00 34.94
CA ILE A 92 62.98 10.71 34.27
C ILE A 92 62.95 10.87 32.75
N ARG A 93 64.11 10.54 32.20
CA ARG A 93 64.51 10.43 30.80
C ARG A 93 64.08 9.05 30.30
N GLY A 94 63.40 8.95 29.15
CA GLY A 94 63.31 7.68 28.45
C GLY A 94 62.16 7.52 27.45
N GLY A 95 62.51 7.18 26.21
CA GLY A 95 61.69 6.31 25.36
C GLY A 95 60.79 6.97 24.33
N GLN A 96 61.38 7.51 23.26
CA GLN A 96 60.67 7.61 21.98
C GLN A 96 60.47 6.20 21.40
N SER A 97 59.23 5.73 21.34
CA SER A 97 58.82 4.66 20.42
C SER A 97 57.65 5.18 19.60
N SER A 98 57.99 5.79 18.47
CA SER A 98 57.07 6.12 17.38
C SER A 98 56.53 4.81 16.80
N ILE A 99 55.30 4.45 17.19
CA ILE A 99 54.47 3.47 16.49
C ILE A 99 53.89 4.19 15.26
N GLY A 100 54.67 4.16 14.18
CA GLY A 100 54.18 4.44 12.84
C GLY A 100 53.47 3.21 12.29
N GLY A 101 52.30 3.39 11.67
CA GLY A 101 51.71 2.33 10.86
C GLY A 101 50.18 2.25 10.77
N LEU A 102 49.43 3.36 10.72
CA LEU A 102 47.98 3.30 10.45
C LEU A 102 47.48 4.20 9.31
N GLU A 103 48.33 5.05 8.72
CA GLU A 103 47.92 5.97 7.64
C GLU A 103 47.78 5.32 6.26
N SER A 104 48.13 4.05 6.07
CA SER A 104 47.98 3.36 4.76
C SER A 104 46.62 2.71 4.50
N ILE A 105 45.69 2.66 5.46
CA ILE A 105 44.42 1.92 5.26
C ILE A 105 43.26 2.82 4.78
N VAL A 106 43.34 4.14 4.98
CA VAL A 106 42.25 5.07 4.63
C VAL A 106 42.31 5.56 3.16
N GLN A 107 43.39 5.29 2.43
CA GLN A 107 43.55 5.75 1.04
C GLN A 107 43.03 4.80 -0.05
N MET A 108 42.54 3.59 0.29
CA MET A 108 42.11 2.59 -0.71
C MET A 108 40.60 2.56 -1.07
N ARG A 109 39.82 3.60 -0.75
CA ARG A 109 38.40 3.70 -1.20
C ARG A 109 38.04 5.00 -1.91
N LYS A 110 38.97 5.57 -2.68
CA LYS A 110 38.71 6.77 -3.51
C LYS A 110 38.64 6.51 -5.02
N CYS A 111 38.51 5.25 -5.43
CA CYS A 111 38.36 4.88 -6.85
C CYS A 111 37.26 3.82 -7.05
N ALA A 112 36.01 4.18 -6.83
CA ALA A 112 34.87 3.45 -7.39
C ALA A 112 33.65 4.38 -7.49
N SER A 113 33.37 4.79 -8.73
CA SER A 113 32.05 5.16 -9.28
C SER A 113 31.14 6.09 -8.46
N ASN A 114 31.05 7.33 -8.92
CA ASN A 114 29.88 8.19 -8.70
C ASN A 114 28.61 7.52 -9.28
N PRO A 115 27.47 7.60 -8.57
CA PRO A 115 26.20 7.84 -9.23
C PRO A 115 25.73 9.24 -8.81
N SER A 116 25.76 10.16 -9.78
CA SER A 116 25.19 11.49 -9.65
C SER A 116 23.69 11.39 -9.35
N THR A 117 23.28 11.76 -8.14
CA THR A 117 21.87 12.11 -7.87
C THR A 117 21.60 13.50 -8.44
N SER A 118 21.12 13.54 -9.67
CA SER A 118 20.44 14.71 -10.22
C SER A 118 19.02 14.78 -9.65
N THR A 119 18.78 15.75 -8.78
CA THR A 119 17.44 16.26 -8.50
C THR A 119 16.86 16.90 -9.76
N THR A 120 15.96 16.20 -10.44
CA THR A 120 15.04 16.79 -11.41
C THR A 120 13.67 16.92 -10.75
N ASN A 121 13.26 18.16 -10.52
CA ASN A 121 11.85 18.52 -10.46
C ASN A 121 11.20 18.08 -11.77
N VAL A 122 10.16 17.26 -11.70
CA VAL A 122 9.31 16.94 -12.86
C VAL A 122 7.90 17.31 -12.46
N ASP A 123 7.43 18.38 -13.07
CA ASP A 123 6.04 18.80 -13.10
C ASP A 123 5.15 17.67 -13.62
N LYS A 124 3.95 17.61 -13.05
CA LYS A 124 2.91 16.64 -13.38
C LYS A 124 2.47 16.87 -14.83
N ASN A 125 2.82 15.94 -15.70
CA ASN A 125 2.11 15.74 -16.96
C ASN A 125 1.85 14.25 -17.13
N LEU A 126 0.57 13.89 -17.04
CA LEU A 126 0.08 12.51 -17.06
C LEU A 126 -0.35 12.21 -18.51
N GLU A 127 0.61 11.91 -19.38
CA GLU A 127 0.32 11.37 -20.71
C GLU A 127 0.72 9.89 -20.78
N SER A 128 -0.26 9.08 -21.17
CA SER A 128 -0.24 7.69 -21.61
C SER A 128 1.09 6.91 -21.49
N LEU A 129 1.24 6.16 -20.40
CA LEU A 129 2.20 5.06 -20.34
C LEU A 129 1.51 3.76 -20.80
N SER A 130 1.75 3.39 -22.05
CA SER A 130 1.62 2.01 -22.51
C SER A 130 2.72 1.18 -21.83
N ILE A 131 2.40 0.62 -20.67
CA ILE A 131 3.31 -0.26 -19.93
C ILE A 131 3.11 -1.66 -20.48
N GLY A 132 4.07 -2.10 -21.31
CA GLY A 132 4.19 -3.49 -21.76
C GLY A 132 4.34 -4.42 -20.55
N PHE A 133 3.26 -5.13 -20.22
CA PHE A 133 3.29 -6.20 -19.23
C PHE A 133 3.68 -7.49 -19.95
N THR A 134 4.86 -8.02 -19.62
CA THR A 134 5.34 -9.30 -20.16
C THR A 134 4.41 -10.43 -19.74
N SER A 135 3.90 -11.15 -20.74
CA SER A 135 3.12 -12.38 -20.68
C SER A 135 3.47 -13.27 -19.47
N LEU A 136 2.44 -13.69 -18.72
CA LEU A 136 2.56 -14.71 -17.68
C LEU A 136 2.83 -16.07 -18.35
N ASP A 137 4.08 -16.55 -18.30
CA ASP A 137 4.40 -17.90 -18.73
C ASP A 137 3.91 -18.92 -17.70
N PHE A 138 2.65 -19.35 -17.86
CA PHE A 138 2.07 -20.46 -17.10
C PHE A 138 2.59 -21.78 -17.67
N ALA A 139 3.62 -22.34 -17.03
CA ALA A 139 4.24 -23.60 -17.45
C ALA A 139 3.21 -24.75 -17.54
N LYS A 140 3.03 -25.27 -18.76
CA LYS A 140 2.16 -26.40 -19.10
C LYS A 140 2.93 -27.71 -18.97
N GLY A 141 2.48 -28.63 -18.12
CA GLY A 141 2.99 -30.00 -18.10
C GLY A 141 2.41 -30.91 -17.01
N GLY A 142 1.66 -31.93 -17.44
CA GLY A 142 1.68 -33.28 -16.86
C GLY A 142 0.73 -33.64 -15.72
N THR A 143 -0.36 -34.34 -16.08
CA THR A 143 -1.06 -35.43 -15.35
C THR A 143 -1.42 -35.29 -13.85
N ALA A 144 -2.72 -35.07 -13.61
CA ALA A 144 -3.58 -35.63 -12.56
C ALA A 144 -2.96 -36.02 -11.20
N ALA A 145 -2.61 -35.02 -10.41
CA ALA A 145 -2.74 -35.05 -8.95
C ALA A 145 -3.28 -33.69 -8.52
N ARG A 146 -4.29 -33.67 -7.65
CA ARG A 146 -5.02 -32.47 -7.20
C ARG A 146 -4.17 -31.65 -6.21
N ASN A 147 -2.96 -31.30 -6.62
CA ASN A 147 -2.11 -30.32 -5.99
C ASN A 147 -2.28 -29.04 -6.80
N SER A 148 -3.23 -28.18 -6.42
CA SER A 148 -3.20 -26.80 -6.89
C SER A 148 -1.84 -26.24 -6.47
N LYS A 149 -0.93 -26.09 -7.45
CA LYS A 149 0.28 -25.31 -7.25
C LYS A 149 -0.23 -23.91 -6.92
N LYS A 150 -0.33 -23.60 -5.63
CA LYS A 150 -0.61 -22.26 -5.13
C LYS A 150 0.26 -21.32 -5.95
N SER A 151 -0.37 -20.31 -6.56
CA SER A 151 0.37 -19.24 -7.22
C SER A 151 1.54 -18.85 -6.31
N SER A 152 2.77 -18.94 -6.82
CA SER A 152 3.97 -18.70 -6.02
C SER A 152 4.12 -17.24 -5.60
N ARG A 153 3.17 -16.37 -5.99
CA ARG A 153 3.10 -14.99 -5.57
C ARG A 153 2.66 -14.93 -4.11
N SER A 154 3.44 -14.23 -3.30
CA SER A 154 3.05 -13.96 -1.93
C SER A 154 1.80 -13.09 -1.90
N VAL A 155 0.97 -13.26 -0.86
CA VAL A 155 -0.21 -12.41 -0.63
C VAL A 155 0.18 -10.93 -0.59
N ASP A 156 1.34 -10.62 0.01
CA ASP A 156 1.86 -9.25 0.08
C ASP A 156 2.17 -8.65 -1.29
N ASP A 157 2.68 -9.44 -2.23
CA ASP A 157 2.98 -8.96 -3.59
C ASP A 157 1.70 -8.70 -4.38
N PHE A 158 0.69 -9.55 -4.22
CA PHE A 158 -0.64 -9.30 -4.80
C PHE A 158 -1.26 -8.01 -4.22
N LEU A 159 -1.20 -7.81 -2.91
CA LEU A 159 -1.74 -6.59 -2.27
C LEU A 159 -0.98 -5.32 -2.69
N LYS A 160 0.34 -5.39 -2.88
CA LYS A 160 1.12 -4.28 -3.44
C LYS A 160 0.71 -3.98 -4.87
N GLU A 161 0.50 -5.01 -5.67
CA GLU A 161 0.03 -4.88 -7.05
C GLU A 161 -1.38 -4.27 -7.09
N TRP A 162 -2.30 -4.76 -6.27
CA TRP A 162 -3.63 -4.20 -6.10
C TRP A 162 -3.57 -2.71 -5.79
N LYS A 163 -2.84 -2.32 -4.73
CA LYS A 163 -2.71 -0.89 -4.34
C LYS A 163 -2.06 -0.03 -5.42
N ARG A 164 -1.20 -0.61 -6.26
CA ARG A 164 -0.56 0.10 -7.37
C ARG A 164 -1.50 0.34 -8.55
N TYR A 165 -2.35 -0.64 -8.86
CA TYR A 165 -3.20 -0.62 -10.07
C TYR A 165 -4.67 -0.27 -9.81
N CYS A 166 -5.11 -0.30 -8.55
CA CYS A 166 -6.48 -0.02 -8.13
C CYS A 166 -6.57 1.23 -7.24
N PRO A 167 -6.08 2.42 -7.66
CA PRO A 167 -6.19 3.63 -6.85
C PRO A 167 -7.60 4.24 -6.86
N THR A 168 -8.47 3.80 -7.78
CA THR A 168 -9.84 4.28 -7.95
C THR A 168 -10.77 3.13 -8.27
N ALA A 169 -12.08 3.29 -8.02
CA ALA A 169 -13.08 2.29 -8.35
C ALA A 169 -13.12 1.94 -9.85
N LYS A 170 -12.89 2.92 -10.74
CA LYS A 170 -12.77 2.68 -12.20
C LYS A 170 -11.54 1.82 -12.53
N ALA A 171 -10.39 2.12 -11.94
CA ALA A 171 -9.17 1.34 -12.14
C ALA A 171 -9.32 -0.08 -11.59
N THR A 172 -10.01 -0.23 -10.45
CA THR A 172 -10.41 -1.51 -9.88
C THR A 172 -11.28 -2.28 -10.86
N LEU A 173 -12.33 -1.66 -11.43
CA LEU A 173 -13.18 -2.31 -12.43
C LEU A 173 -12.36 -2.81 -13.63
N SER A 174 -11.50 -1.95 -14.20
CA SER A 174 -10.60 -2.33 -15.29
C SER A 174 -9.66 -3.48 -14.93
N PHE A 175 -9.21 -3.54 -13.67
CA PHE A 175 -8.40 -4.64 -13.15
C PHE A 175 -9.23 -5.93 -13.04
N LEU A 176 -10.46 -5.85 -12.49
CA LEU A 176 -11.36 -7.00 -12.33
C LEU A 176 -11.83 -7.58 -13.67
N THR A 177 -12.08 -6.73 -14.68
CA THR A 177 -12.53 -7.14 -16.01
C THR A 177 -11.36 -7.46 -16.95
N ARG A 178 -10.14 -7.57 -16.44
CA ARG A 178 -8.97 -7.82 -17.29
C ARG A 178 -9.06 -9.22 -17.93
N ILE A 179 -9.08 -9.24 -19.26
CA ILE A 179 -9.18 -10.47 -20.06
C ILE A 179 -7.78 -10.97 -20.43
N ASP A 180 -7.56 -12.28 -20.29
CA ASP A 180 -6.42 -13.01 -20.81
C ASP A 180 -6.67 -13.23 -22.30
N SER A 181 -6.03 -12.42 -23.15
CA SER A 181 -6.16 -12.53 -24.60
C SER A 181 -5.70 -13.89 -25.14
N SER A 182 -5.04 -14.72 -24.32
CA SER A 182 -4.50 -16.03 -24.72
C SER A 182 -5.46 -17.21 -24.53
N ARG A 183 -6.65 -17.02 -23.93
CA ARG A 183 -7.57 -18.13 -23.58
C ARG A 183 -8.94 -18.05 -24.29
N PRO A 184 -9.57 -19.20 -24.62
CA PRO A 184 -10.92 -19.24 -25.17
C PRO A 184 -11.98 -18.75 -24.17
N PHE A 185 -13.08 -18.19 -24.72
CA PHE A 185 -14.11 -17.33 -24.09
C PHE A 185 -14.60 -17.72 -22.70
N GLU A 186 -14.91 -18.99 -22.45
CA GLU A 186 -15.44 -19.43 -21.14
C GLU A 186 -14.46 -19.21 -19.97
N ASN A 187 -13.19 -18.89 -20.25
CA ASN A 187 -12.12 -18.67 -19.27
C ASN A 187 -11.34 -17.37 -19.52
N GLN A 188 -11.95 -16.39 -20.16
CA GLN A 188 -11.25 -15.20 -20.61
C GLN A 188 -10.84 -14.27 -19.47
N PHE A 189 -11.59 -14.14 -18.38
CA PHE A 189 -11.16 -13.29 -17.27
C PHE A 189 -9.90 -13.88 -16.61
N ILE A 190 -8.82 -13.09 -16.57
CA ILE A 190 -7.58 -13.43 -15.85
C ILE A 190 -7.91 -13.74 -14.38
N LEU A 191 -8.90 -13.00 -13.87
CA LEU A 191 -9.27 -12.98 -12.48
C LEU A 191 -10.57 -13.76 -12.25
N ARG A 192 -10.44 -15.04 -11.93
CA ARG A 192 -11.57 -15.82 -11.41
C ARG A 192 -11.84 -15.41 -9.96
N PRO A 193 -13.03 -14.88 -9.63
CA PRO A 193 -13.29 -14.35 -8.29
C PRO A 193 -13.05 -15.38 -7.18
N SER A 194 -13.50 -16.61 -7.39
CA SER A 194 -13.33 -17.72 -6.43
C SER A 194 -11.87 -18.04 -6.16
N VAL A 195 -11.03 -18.12 -7.20
CA VAL A 195 -9.60 -18.42 -7.06
C VAL A 195 -8.88 -17.30 -6.31
N ILE A 196 -9.18 -16.05 -6.63
CA ILE A 196 -8.54 -14.90 -5.97
C ILE A 196 -8.92 -14.84 -4.50
N CYS A 197 -10.22 -15.00 -4.21
CA CYS A 197 -10.72 -14.99 -2.85
C CYS A 197 -10.13 -16.14 -2.02
N GLU A 198 -10.01 -17.33 -2.60
CA GLU A 198 -9.41 -18.48 -1.92
C GLU A 198 -7.88 -18.32 -1.74
N GLU A 199 -7.15 -17.91 -2.77
CA GLU A 199 -5.68 -17.82 -2.72
C GLU A 199 -5.18 -16.64 -1.88
N TYR A 200 -5.80 -15.46 -2.01
CA TYR A 200 -5.28 -14.22 -1.43
C TYR A 200 -6.08 -13.71 -0.23
N PHE A 201 -7.37 -14.08 -0.11
CA PHE A 201 -8.28 -13.55 0.91
C PHE A 201 -8.91 -14.62 1.81
N SER A 202 -8.38 -15.85 1.81
CA SER A 202 -8.91 -16.94 2.62
C SER A 202 -8.81 -16.68 4.12
N THR A 203 -7.76 -15.99 4.57
CA THR A 203 -7.56 -15.67 5.99
C THR A 203 -8.23 -14.38 6.41
N ASP A 204 -8.12 -13.34 5.59
CA ASP A 204 -8.57 -11.99 5.90
C ASP A 204 -8.79 -11.22 4.59
N ILE A 205 -9.84 -10.40 4.55
CA ILE A 205 -10.06 -9.41 3.49
C ILE A 205 -10.10 -8.02 4.13
N ASP A 206 -9.26 -7.13 3.61
CA ASP A 206 -9.23 -5.73 4.02
C ASP A 206 -10.55 -5.05 3.64
N SER A 207 -11.12 -4.27 4.56
CA SER A 207 -12.38 -3.54 4.33
C SER A 207 -12.25 -2.53 3.20
N ASP A 208 -11.06 -1.95 3.00
CA ASP A 208 -10.82 -0.99 1.92
C ASP A 208 -10.90 -1.69 0.56
N ILE A 209 -10.27 -2.86 0.43
CA ILE A 209 -10.31 -3.68 -0.79
C ILE A 209 -11.73 -4.17 -1.08
N LEU A 210 -12.45 -4.63 -0.05
CA LEU A 210 -13.84 -5.01 -0.18
C LEU A 210 -14.68 -3.83 -0.69
N GLY A 211 -14.49 -2.65 -0.10
CA GLY A 211 -15.12 -1.40 -0.53
C GLY A 211 -14.85 -1.08 -1.99
N ASP A 212 -13.59 -1.08 -2.41
CA ASP A 212 -13.16 -0.79 -3.78
C ASP A 212 -13.82 -1.74 -4.80
N ILE A 213 -13.92 -3.04 -4.47
CA ILE A 213 -14.59 -4.01 -5.33
C ILE A 213 -16.08 -3.69 -5.44
N ILE A 214 -16.76 -3.37 -4.34
CA ILE A 214 -18.18 -3.03 -4.39
C ILE A 214 -18.43 -1.77 -5.22
N GLU A 215 -17.59 -0.75 -5.08
CA GLU A 215 -17.71 0.46 -5.91
C GLU A 215 -17.46 0.17 -7.39
N ALA A 216 -16.49 -0.68 -7.70
CA ALA A 216 -16.23 -1.12 -9.07
C ALA A 216 -17.44 -1.86 -9.68
N LEU A 217 -18.07 -2.76 -8.92
CA LEU A 217 -19.27 -3.48 -9.36
C LEU A 217 -20.46 -2.53 -9.53
N HIS A 218 -20.59 -1.50 -8.70
CA HIS A 218 -21.62 -0.47 -8.87
C HIS A 218 -21.40 0.32 -10.17
N ILE A 219 -20.17 0.77 -10.44
CA ILE A 219 -19.83 1.45 -11.70
C ILE A 219 -20.16 0.59 -12.91
N LEU A 220 -19.96 -0.73 -12.83
CA LEU A 220 -20.33 -1.63 -13.92
C LEU A 220 -21.85 -1.61 -14.20
N ILE A 221 -22.69 -1.53 -13.16
CA ILE A 221 -24.14 -1.39 -13.31
C ILE A 221 -24.46 -0.04 -13.95
N ASP A 222 -23.89 1.05 -13.46
CA ASP A 222 -24.10 2.40 -14.01
C ASP A 222 -23.75 2.45 -15.51
N LEU A 223 -22.64 1.81 -15.89
CA LEU A 223 -22.22 1.70 -17.29
C LEU A 223 -23.19 0.87 -18.13
N TYR A 224 -23.73 -0.21 -17.58
CA TYR A 224 -24.72 -1.05 -18.26
C TYR A 224 -26.02 -0.29 -18.52
N GLU A 225 -26.55 0.36 -17.49
CA GLU A 225 -27.80 1.13 -17.60
C GLU A 225 -27.65 2.31 -18.57
N ALA A 226 -26.48 2.95 -18.61
CA ALA A 226 -26.18 3.99 -19.59
C ALA A 226 -26.18 3.49 -21.05
N VAL A 227 -25.82 2.22 -21.29
CA VAL A 227 -25.78 1.60 -22.62
C VAL A 227 -27.15 1.14 -23.11
N GLU A 228 -28.10 0.81 -22.22
CA GLU A 228 -29.46 0.38 -22.62
C GLU A 228 -30.41 1.55 -22.94
N ILE A 229 -30.19 2.74 -22.37
CA ILE A 229 -31.06 3.92 -22.52
C ILE A 229 -30.82 4.82 -23.80
N PRO A 230 -30.02 4.49 -24.84
CA PRO A 230 -29.84 5.42 -25.97
C PRO A 230 -31.03 5.64 -26.92
N SER A 231 -32.11 4.85 -26.91
CA SER A 231 -32.98 4.75 -28.10
C SER A 231 -34.35 5.43 -28.04
N ALA A 232 -34.83 5.91 -26.89
CA ALA A 232 -36.22 6.37 -26.79
C ALA A 232 -36.44 7.89 -26.89
N ILE A 233 -35.41 8.74 -26.73
CA ILE A 233 -35.64 10.21 -26.56
C ILE A 233 -34.66 11.08 -27.39
N ALA A 234 -33.77 10.50 -28.21
CA ALA A 234 -32.90 11.27 -29.11
C ALA A 234 -33.67 11.72 -30.37
N SER A 235 -34.63 12.62 -30.19
CA SER A 235 -35.29 13.38 -31.25
C SER A 235 -35.59 14.78 -30.71
N GLU A 236 -34.56 15.57 -30.44
CA GLU A 236 -34.57 17.03 -30.62
C GLU A 236 -33.19 17.62 -30.30
N SER A 237 -32.54 18.09 -31.35
CA SER A 237 -31.21 18.68 -31.40
C SER A 237 -31.17 20.06 -30.72
N GLY A 238 -30.42 20.17 -29.62
CA GLY A 238 -29.96 21.44 -29.05
C GLY A 238 -28.44 21.62 -29.26
N PRO A 239 -27.94 22.84 -29.55
CA PRO A 239 -26.53 23.07 -29.86
C PRO A 239 -25.63 22.86 -28.63
N ALA A 240 -24.62 22.00 -28.82
CA ALA A 240 -23.66 21.53 -27.82
C ALA A 240 -22.90 22.66 -27.10
N SER A 241 -22.98 22.68 -25.77
CA SER A 241 -22.07 23.41 -24.90
C SER A 241 -20.70 22.74 -24.84
N LYS A 242 -19.65 23.55 -24.70
CA LYS A 242 -18.25 23.20 -24.99
C LYS A 242 -17.48 22.52 -23.85
N ASP A 243 -18.15 22.04 -22.80
CA ASP A 243 -17.48 21.64 -21.54
C ASP A 243 -17.56 20.13 -21.22
N ASP A 244 -18.08 19.28 -22.12
CA ASP A 244 -18.34 17.84 -21.84
C ASP A 244 -17.20 16.85 -22.20
N TYR A 245 -15.94 17.28 -22.14
CA TYR A 245 -14.81 16.46 -22.62
C TYR A 245 -14.29 15.36 -21.67
N GLU A 246 -14.91 15.12 -20.50
CA GLU A 246 -14.37 14.17 -19.51
C GLU A 246 -15.05 12.78 -19.49
N TYR A 247 -16.14 12.57 -20.22
CA TYR A 247 -16.89 11.30 -20.16
C TYR A 247 -16.38 10.20 -21.12
N ASP A 248 -15.65 10.57 -22.18
CA ASP A 248 -15.30 9.64 -23.27
C ASP A 248 -14.16 8.66 -22.90
N SER A 249 -13.39 8.95 -21.85
CA SER A 249 -12.25 8.11 -21.42
C SER A 249 -12.68 6.76 -20.80
N CYS A 250 -13.96 6.57 -20.45
CA CYS A 250 -14.42 5.34 -19.80
C CYS A 250 -14.67 4.19 -20.79
N ARG A 251 -14.82 4.47 -22.08
CA ARG A 251 -15.24 3.47 -23.08
C ARG A 251 -14.09 2.61 -23.63
N GLU A 252 -12.84 3.01 -23.39
CA GLU A 252 -11.63 2.30 -23.84
C GLU A 252 -11.16 1.17 -22.91
N ALA A 253 -11.92 0.80 -21.88
CA ALA A 253 -11.64 -0.41 -21.12
C ALA A 253 -11.97 -1.64 -22.00
N ILE A 254 -11.00 -2.10 -22.80
CA ILE A 254 -11.06 -3.15 -23.83
C ILE A 254 -11.73 -4.48 -23.36
N GLY A 255 -11.94 -4.69 -22.06
CA GLY A 255 -12.63 -5.87 -21.51
C GLY A 255 -14.11 -5.69 -21.14
N THR A 256 -14.66 -4.47 -21.10
CA THR A 256 -16.03 -4.25 -20.62
C THR A 256 -17.09 -4.42 -21.71
N ALA A 257 -16.74 -4.16 -22.98
CA ALA A 257 -17.72 -4.18 -24.08
C ALA A 257 -18.44 -5.53 -24.22
N GLU A 258 -17.72 -6.64 -24.04
CA GLU A 258 -18.32 -7.98 -24.09
C GLU A 258 -19.14 -8.28 -22.84
N LEU A 259 -18.65 -7.87 -21.66
CA LEU A 259 -19.38 -8.04 -20.40
C LEU A 259 -20.72 -7.28 -20.43
N LEU A 260 -20.73 -6.11 -21.06
CA LEU A 260 -21.91 -5.24 -21.23
C LEU A 260 -22.82 -5.69 -22.39
N SER A 261 -22.53 -6.79 -23.08
CA SER A 261 -23.36 -7.26 -24.21
C SER A 261 -24.74 -7.81 -23.80
N SER A 262 -24.90 -8.19 -22.52
CA SER A 262 -26.15 -8.75 -22.00
C SER A 262 -26.26 -8.55 -20.48
N GLU A 263 -27.47 -8.25 -20.00
CA GLU A 263 -27.82 -8.17 -18.57
C GLU A 263 -27.39 -9.42 -17.80
N ALA A 264 -27.54 -10.59 -18.43
CA ALA A 264 -27.20 -11.88 -17.84
C ALA A 264 -25.70 -11.98 -17.54
N ASN A 265 -24.85 -11.45 -18.44
CA ASN A 265 -23.40 -11.47 -18.27
C ASN A 265 -22.95 -10.57 -17.11
N VAL A 266 -23.50 -9.35 -17.05
CA VAL A 266 -23.23 -8.40 -15.95
C VAL A 266 -23.69 -8.98 -14.62
N SER A 267 -24.92 -9.49 -14.57
CA SER A 267 -25.49 -10.08 -13.36
C SER A 267 -24.73 -11.30 -12.89
N HIS A 268 -24.34 -12.18 -13.81
CA HIS A 268 -23.53 -13.36 -13.50
C HIS A 268 -22.14 -12.97 -12.98
N PHE A 269 -21.50 -11.98 -13.58
CA PHE A 269 -20.19 -11.48 -13.14
C PHE A 269 -20.25 -10.89 -11.72
N ILE A 270 -21.23 -10.01 -11.46
CA ILE A 270 -21.45 -9.43 -10.13
C ILE A 270 -21.76 -10.53 -9.10
N TYR A 271 -22.66 -11.46 -9.43
CA TYR A 271 -23.00 -12.59 -8.57
C TYR A 271 -21.76 -13.41 -8.20
N ASN A 272 -20.91 -13.75 -9.18
CA ASN A 272 -19.71 -14.53 -8.95
C ASN A 272 -18.72 -13.82 -8.01
N TRP A 273 -18.55 -12.49 -8.15
CA TRP A 273 -17.72 -11.71 -7.25
C TRP A 273 -18.28 -11.66 -5.83
N LEU A 274 -19.56 -11.31 -5.66
CA LEU A 274 -20.18 -11.26 -4.34
C LEU A 274 -20.19 -12.64 -3.66
N ASN A 275 -20.49 -13.70 -4.40
CA ASN A 275 -20.46 -15.05 -3.86
C ASN A 275 -19.06 -15.44 -3.39
N ALA A 276 -18.03 -15.16 -4.19
CA ALA A 276 -16.64 -15.42 -3.80
C ALA A 276 -16.21 -14.60 -2.58
N LEU A 277 -16.52 -13.31 -2.54
CA LEU A 277 -16.21 -12.43 -1.41
C LEU A 277 -16.86 -12.89 -0.10
N SER A 278 -18.07 -13.44 -0.17
CA SER A 278 -18.77 -13.97 1.01
C SER A 278 -18.05 -15.17 1.67
N SER A 279 -17.13 -15.80 0.94
CA SER A 279 -16.30 -16.90 1.44
C SER A 279 -14.95 -16.46 2.03
N CYS A 280 -14.57 -15.18 1.89
CA CYS A 280 -13.32 -14.64 2.41
C CYS A 280 -13.28 -14.63 3.95
N GLY A 281 -12.07 -14.73 4.49
CA GLY A 281 -11.83 -14.61 5.92
C GLY A 281 -12.19 -13.21 6.43
N ARG A 282 -12.78 -13.14 7.63
CA ARG A 282 -13.25 -11.88 8.27
C ARG A 282 -14.21 -11.04 7.42
N PHE A 283 -14.86 -11.61 6.41
CA PHE A 283 -15.84 -10.94 5.55
C PHE A 283 -16.90 -10.11 6.31
N LYS A 284 -17.54 -10.69 7.34
CA LYS A 284 -18.54 -9.97 8.16
C LYS A 284 -17.98 -8.71 8.82
N LEU A 285 -16.73 -8.79 9.27
CA LEU A 285 -16.03 -7.66 9.87
C LEU A 285 -15.68 -6.62 8.81
N GLY A 286 -15.24 -7.06 7.63
CA GLY A 286 -15.03 -6.21 6.46
C GLY A 286 -16.25 -5.35 6.15
N ILE A 287 -17.45 -5.95 6.10
CA ILE A 287 -18.70 -5.20 5.88
C ILE A 287 -18.96 -4.16 6.98
N SER A 288 -18.72 -4.52 8.25
CA SER A 288 -18.97 -3.59 9.36
C SER A 288 -18.09 -2.33 9.32
N PHE A 289 -16.91 -2.43 8.69
CA PHE A 289 -15.97 -1.32 8.52
C PHE A 289 -16.14 -0.55 7.21
N MET A 290 -17.01 -0.99 6.30
CA MET A 290 -17.31 -0.22 5.09
C MET A 290 -17.87 1.17 5.43
N THR A 291 -17.61 2.14 4.56
CA THR A 291 -18.18 3.48 4.70
C THR A 291 -19.69 3.44 4.45
N GLN A 292 -20.40 4.48 4.90
CA GLN A 292 -21.85 4.56 4.66
C GLN A 292 -22.19 4.62 3.17
N GLU A 293 -21.36 5.30 2.37
CA GLU A 293 -21.50 5.39 0.92
C GLU A 293 -21.34 4.02 0.26
N GLN A 294 -20.29 3.28 0.62
CA GLN A 294 -20.07 1.91 0.11
C GLN A 294 -21.22 0.96 0.48
N ARG A 295 -21.81 1.12 1.67
CA ARG A 295 -23.00 0.35 2.08
C ARG A 295 -24.24 0.67 1.25
N ILE A 296 -24.40 1.91 0.80
CA ILE A 296 -25.51 2.30 -0.11
C ILE A 296 -25.29 1.62 -1.47
N LYS A 297 -24.09 1.77 -2.05
CA LYS A 297 -23.70 1.13 -3.31
C LYS A 297 -23.88 -0.40 -3.26
N LEU A 298 -23.51 -1.04 -2.14
CA LEU A 298 -23.74 -2.47 -1.93
C LEU A 298 -25.24 -2.84 -2.01
N LYS A 299 -26.12 -2.04 -1.40
CA LYS A 299 -27.57 -2.27 -1.45
C LYS A 299 -28.12 -2.13 -2.86
N GLU A 300 -27.63 -1.15 -3.61
CA GLU A 300 -27.99 -0.94 -5.02
C GLU A 300 -27.56 -2.13 -5.88
N VAL A 301 -26.32 -2.60 -5.72
CA VAL A 301 -25.81 -3.81 -6.38
C VAL A 301 -26.66 -5.05 -6.04
N CYS A 302 -27.01 -5.26 -4.76
CA CYS A 302 -27.89 -6.36 -4.36
C CYS A 302 -29.32 -6.23 -4.93
N THR A 303 -29.83 -5.01 -5.06
CA THR A 303 -31.16 -4.74 -5.62
C THR A 303 -31.18 -5.02 -7.12
N TYR A 304 -30.13 -4.62 -7.84
CA TYR A 304 -29.93 -4.94 -9.24
C TYR A 304 -29.95 -6.46 -9.47
N LEU A 305 -29.14 -7.23 -8.72
CA LEU A 305 -29.11 -8.70 -8.84
C LEU A 305 -30.47 -9.37 -8.62
N LYS A 306 -31.27 -8.86 -7.67
CA LYS A 306 -32.62 -9.37 -7.41
C LYS A 306 -33.59 -9.13 -8.55
N LYS A 307 -33.38 -8.04 -9.30
CA LYS A 307 -34.21 -7.66 -10.46
C LYS A 307 -33.83 -8.48 -11.69
N SER A 308 -32.54 -8.68 -11.92
CA SER A 308 -32.01 -9.16 -13.19
C SER A 308 -31.89 -10.68 -13.33
N SER A 309 -31.96 -11.44 -12.23
CA SER A 309 -31.67 -12.88 -12.27
C SER A 309 -32.90 -13.79 -12.16
N GLU A 310 -32.82 -14.92 -12.87
CA GLU A 310 -33.82 -15.98 -12.83
C GLU A 310 -33.73 -16.85 -11.56
N ASP A 311 -32.52 -17.09 -11.01
CA ASP A 311 -32.31 -17.89 -9.80
C ASP A 311 -32.44 -17.03 -8.53
N LYS A 312 -33.69 -16.77 -8.15
CA LYS A 312 -34.04 -15.98 -6.97
C LYS A 312 -33.53 -16.60 -5.67
N THR A 313 -33.47 -17.92 -5.57
CA THR A 313 -33.16 -18.60 -4.31
C THR A 313 -31.69 -18.41 -3.93
N ALA A 314 -30.77 -18.62 -4.88
CA ALA A 314 -29.35 -18.44 -4.65
C ALA A 314 -29.01 -16.98 -4.33
N ILE A 315 -29.68 -16.03 -4.98
CA ILE A 315 -29.48 -14.60 -4.76
C ILE A 315 -30.05 -14.14 -3.44
N ASP A 316 -31.23 -14.62 -3.03
CA ASP A 316 -31.78 -14.27 -1.73
C ASP A 316 -30.91 -14.80 -0.59
N GLU A 317 -30.31 -15.98 -0.73
CA GLU A 317 -29.33 -16.48 0.23
C GLU A 317 -28.09 -15.59 0.29
N LEU A 318 -27.55 -15.19 -0.87
CA LEU A 318 -26.40 -14.31 -0.98
C LEU A 318 -26.68 -12.94 -0.35
N VAL A 319 -27.79 -12.29 -0.74
CA VAL A 319 -28.19 -10.98 -0.22
C VAL A 319 -28.42 -11.05 1.29
N ARG A 320 -28.98 -12.15 1.82
CA ARG A 320 -29.11 -12.35 3.26
C ARG A 320 -27.75 -12.36 3.97
N LYS A 321 -26.69 -12.92 3.39
CA LYS A 321 -25.34 -12.90 3.98
C LYS A 321 -24.79 -11.47 4.11
N TYR A 322 -25.09 -10.60 3.14
CA TYR A 322 -24.69 -9.20 3.16
C TYR A 322 -25.59 -8.34 4.05
N CYS A 323 -26.91 -8.56 4.07
CA CYS A 323 -27.86 -7.79 4.86
C CYS A 323 -27.76 -8.04 6.37
N VAL A 324 -27.40 -9.25 6.82
CA VAL A 324 -27.20 -9.52 8.26
C VAL A 324 -26.01 -8.72 8.83
N ALA A 325 -25.15 -8.20 7.96
CA ALA A 325 -23.98 -7.40 8.34
C ALA A 325 -24.19 -5.87 8.19
N LEU A 326 -25.33 -5.43 7.63
CA LEU A 326 -25.70 -4.03 7.45
C LEU A 326 -26.68 -3.58 8.54
#